data_AF-A0A2D7C431-F1
#
_entry.id   AF-A0A2D7C431-F1
#
_cell.length_a   1.000
_cell.length_b   1.000
_cell.length_c   1.000
_cell.angle_alpha   90.00
_cell.angle_beta   90.00
_cell.angle_gamma   90.00
#
_symmetry.space_group_name_H-M   'P 1'
#
loop_
_entity.id
_entity.type
_entity.pdbx_description
1 polymer ?
#
loop_
_entity_poly.entity_id
_entity_poly.type
_entity_poly.pdbx_seq_one_letter_code
_entity_poly.pdbx_strand_id
1 'polypeptide(L)' 'MVKAEELRSKTKDELTSRLSELKKERFNLRFQRASGQLENTSQFKKARREIAQIKTIINEKIKSNKENLGDSNA' A
#
# COMPACT_ATOMS: atom_id res chain seq x y z
N MET A 1 -2.42 2.54 -13.08
CA MET A 1 -1.74 1.74 -12.04
C MET A 1 -0.63 2.63 -11.52
N VAL A 2 -0.59 2.91 -10.22
CA VAL A 2 0.44 3.79 -9.66
C VAL A 2 1.81 3.17 -9.91
N LYS A 3 2.80 3.96 -10.32
CA LYS A 3 4.15 3.47 -10.57
C LYS A 3 4.84 3.19 -9.24
N ALA A 4 5.63 2.13 -9.17
CA ALA A 4 6.34 1.78 -7.94
C ALA A 4 7.32 2.88 -7.50
N GLU A 5 7.89 3.60 -8.47
CA GLU A 5 8.78 4.76 -8.23
C GLU A 5 8.09 5.86 -7.41
N GLU A 6 6.84 6.20 -7.77
CA GLU A 6 6.05 7.22 -7.06
C GLU A 6 5.69 6.81 -5.62
N LEU A 7 5.65 5.51 -5.34
CA LEU A 7 5.44 5.00 -3.98
C LEU A 7 6.75 4.96 -3.19
N ARG A 8 7.90 4.77 -3.85
CA ARG A 8 9.20 4.75 -3.18
C ARG A 8 9.66 6.14 -2.73
N SER A 9 9.32 7.18 -3.48
CA SER A 9 9.63 8.58 -3.14
C SER A 9 8.87 9.09 -1.92
N LYS A 10 7.73 8.49 -1.57
CA LYS A 10 6.92 8.87 -0.41
C LYS A 10 7.58 8.52 0.92
N THR A 11 7.25 9.30 1.94
CA THR A 11 7.69 9.01 3.32
C THR A 11 6.93 7.81 3.90
N LYS A 12 7.43 7.25 5.00
CA LYS A 12 6.75 6.14 5.68
C LYS A 12 5.34 6.54 6.14
N ASP A 13 5.17 7.76 6.63
CA ASP A 13 3.90 8.27 7.15
C ASP A 13 2.88 8.55 6.03
N GLU A 14 3.35 9.01 4.88
CA GLU A 14 2.52 9.13 3.68
C GLU A 14 2.07 7.75 3.18
N LEU A 15 2.95 6.76 3.20
CA LEU A 15 2.64 5.39 2.80
C LEU A 15 1.64 4.72 3.75
N THR A 16 1.76 4.93 5.06
CA THR A 16 0.80 4.40 6.05
C THR A 16 -0.55 5.09 5.95
N SER A 17 -0.57 6.41 5.71
CA SER A 17 -1.79 7.18 5.47
C SER A 17 -2.51 6.67 4.21
N ARG A 18 -1.78 6.53 3.10
CA ARG A 18 -2.31 5.97 1.86
C ARG A 18 -2.82 4.53 2.01
N LEU A 19 -2.13 3.72 2.80
CA LEU A 19 -2.58 2.36 3.11
C LEU A 19 -3.92 2.36 3.86
N SER A 20 -4.14 3.31 4.77
CA SER A 20 -5.40 3.46 5.51
C SER A 20 -6.55 3.84 4.58
N GLU A 21 -6.33 4.81 3.68
CA GLU A 21 -7.30 5.21 2.66
C GLU A 21 -7.72 4.04 1.77
N LEU A 22 -6.75 3.30 1.22
CA LEU A 22 -7.03 2.17 0.34
C LEU A 22 -7.77 1.03 1.05
N LYS A 23 -7.54 0.84 2.36
CA LYS A 23 -8.31 -0.12 3.16
C LYS A 23 -9.77 0.31 3.30
N LYS A 24 -10.03 1.60 3.54
CA LYS A 24 -11.39 2.16 3.58
C LYS A 24 -12.08 2.05 2.23
N GLU A 25 -11.39 2.42 1.15
CA GLU A 25 -11.89 2.28 -0.22
C GLU A 25 -12.25 0.82 -0.52
N ARG A 26 -11.36 -0.13 -0.21
CA ARG A 26 -11.62 -1.56 -0.41
C ARG A 26 -12.81 -2.06 0.42
N PHE A 27 -13.02 -1.52 1.63
CA PHE A 27 -14.19 -1.83 2.44
C PHE A 27 -15.48 -1.32 1.77
N ASN A 28 -15.47 -0.08 1.29
CA ASN A 28 -16.60 0.49 0.54
C ASN A 28 -16.90 -0.30 -0.73
N LEU A 29 -15.87 -0.73 -1.47
CA LEU A 29 -16.04 -1.60 -2.64
C LEU A 29 -16.66 -2.95 -2.29
N ARG A 30 -16.37 -3.51 -1.11
CA ARG A 30 -17.04 -4.74 -0.63
C ARG A 30 -18.52 -4.50 -0.34
N PHE A 31 -18.84 -3.35 0.24
CA PHE A 31 -20.22 -2.95 0.52
C PHE A 31 -21.01 -2.76 -0.78
N GLN A 32 -20.46 -1.98 -1.73
CA GLN A 32 -21.04 -1.79 -3.06
C GLN A 32 -21.22 -3.11 -3.82
N ARG A 33 -20.28 -4.05 -3.68
CA ARG A 33 -20.42 -5.39 -4.28
C ARG A 33 -21.58 -6.16 -3.66
N ALA A 34 -21.77 -6.07 -2.35
CA ALA A 34 -22.84 -6.74 -1.64
C ALA A 34 -24.22 -6.12 -1.95
N SER A 35 -24.28 -4.79 -2.15
CA SER A 35 -25.51 -4.08 -2.53
C SER A 35 -25.85 -4.19 -4.03
N GLY A 36 -24.99 -4.81 -4.85
CA GLY A 36 -25.18 -4.91 -6.29
C GLY A 36 -24.92 -3.61 -7.07
N GLN A 37 -24.41 -2.57 -6.40
CA GLN A 37 -24.16 -1.24 -6.99
C GLN A 37 -22.72 -1.07 -7.49
N LEU A 38 -21.92 -2.14 -7.54
CA LEU A 38 -20.53 -2.06 -7.99
C LEU A 38 -20.44 -2.03 -9.51
N GLU A 39 -20.29 -0.84 -10.07
CA GLU A 39 -20.15 -0.62 -11.52
C GLU A 39 -18.79 -1.11 -12.06
N ASN A 40 -17.72 -1.01 -11.26
CA ASN A 40 -16.36 -1.29 -11.73
C ASN A 40 -15.59 -2.28 -10.83
N THR A 41 -15.69 -3.56 -11.17
CA THR A 41 -15.00 -4.66 -10.49
C THR A 41 -13.47 -4.58 -10.57
N SER A 42 -12.91 -3.87 -11.57
CA SER A 42 -11.46 -3.68 -11.71
C SER A 42 -10.86 -2.87 -10.56
N GLN A 43 -11.65 -1.99 -9.93
CA GLN A 43 -11.21 -1.18 -8.79
C GLN A 43 -10.79 -2.06 -7.60
N PHE A 44 -11.48 -3.18 -7.38
CA PHE A 44 -11.11 -4.13 -6.34
C PHE A 44 -9.71 -4.72 -6.55
N LYS A 45 -9.40 -5.10 -7.80
CA LYS A 45 -8.08 -5.63 -8.19
C LYS A 45 -7.00 -4.56 -8.08
N LYS A 46 -7.30 -3.31 -8.45
CA LYS A 46 -6.39 -2.17 -8.33
C LYS A 46 -6.07 -1.87 -6.87
N ALA A 47 -7.08 -1.69 -6.02
CA ALA A 47 -6.90 -1.45 -4.58
C ALA A 47 -6.12 -2.57 -3.89
N ARG A 48 -6.41 -3.85 -4.20
CA ARG A 48 -5.65 -5.00 -3.67
C ARG A 48 -4.17 -4.93 -4.05
N ARG A 49 -3.85 -4.60 -5.32
CA ARG A 49 -2.47 -4.51 -5.80
C ARG A 49 -1.71 -3.35 -5.18
N GLU A 50 -2.34 -2.18 -5.09
CA GLU A 50 -1.73 -0.98 -4.50
C GLU A 50 -1.42 -1.20 -3.01
N ILE A 51 -2.35 -1.81 -2.26
CA ILE A 51 -2.13 -2.22 -0.86
C ILE A 51 -0.90 -3.14 -0.73
N ALA A 52 -0.76 -4.11 -1.64
CA ALA A 52 0.37 -5.05 -1.61
C ALA A 52 1.69 -4.33 -1.89
N GLN A 53 1.74 -3.45 -2.90
CA GLN A 53 2.93 -2.67 -3.23
C GLN A 53 3.37 -1.76 -2.09
N ILE A 54 2.45 -1.03 -1.47
CA ILE A 54 2.76 -0.15 -0.32
C ILE A 54 3.35 -0.96 0.84
N LYS A 55 2.75 -2.12 1.16
CA LYS A 55 3.28 -3.00 2.21
C LYS A 55 4.70 -3.49 1.88
N THR A 56 4.95 -3.87 0.64
CA THR A 56 6.29 -4.29 0.20
C THR A 56 7.30 -3.16 0.38
N ILE A 57 6.99 -1.94 -0.06
CA ILE A 57 7.90 -0.79 0.06
C ILE A 57 8.15 -0.41 1.52
N ILE A 58 7.13 -0.45 2.38
CA ILE A 58 7.31 -0.24 3.82
C ILE A 58 8.28 -1.27 4.39
N ASN A 59 8.13 -2.55 4.02
CA ASN A 59 9.04 -3.61 4.47
C ASN A 59 10.46 -3.43 3.93
N GLU A 60 10.62 -3.05 2.66
CA GLU A 60 11.92 -2.71 2.04
C GLU A 60 12.61 -1.61 2.83
N LYS A 61 11.91 -0.52 3.16
CA LYS A 61 12.44 0.61 3.96
C LYS A 61 12.81 0.20 5.39
N ILE A 62 12.05 -0.72 6.01
CA ILE A 62 12.39 -1.25 7.34
C ILE A 62 13.64 -2.12 7.27
N LYS A 63 13.76 -2.97 6.24
CA LYS A 63 14.91 -3.86 6.07
C LYS A 63 16.19 -3.07 5.80
N SER A 64 16.15 -2.09 4.91
CA SER A 64 17.30 -1.22 4.64
C SER A 64 17.73 -0.46 5.90
N ASN A 65 16.79 0.02 6.70
CA ASN A 65 17.13 0.71 7.95
C ASN A 65 17.80 -0.23 8.98
N LYS A 66 17.43 -1.52 9.01
CA LYS A 66 18.06 -2.50 9.91
C LYS A 66 19.47 -2.88 9.48
N GLU A 67 19.72 -3.02 8.18
CA GLU A 67 21.06 -3.30 7.64
C GLU A 67 22.05 -2.18 8.00
N ASN A 68 21.63 -0.91 7.92
CA ASN A 68 22.48 0.24 8.27
C ASN A 68 22.85 0.35 9.78
N LEU A 69 22.10 -0.28 10.69
CA LEU A 69 22.41 -0.30 12.13
C LEU A 69 23.28 -1.50 12.54
N GLY A 70 23.46 -2.49 11.64
CA GLY A 70 24.22 -3.71 11.92
C GLY A 70 25.72 -3.57 11.72
N ASP A 71 26.16 -2.59 10.93
CA ASP A 71 27.57 -2.46 10.49
C ASP A 71 28.41 -1.52 11.39
N SER A 72 27.86 -0.98 12.48
CA SER A 72 28.57 -0.04 13.38
C SER A 72 29.15 -0.68 14.65
N ASN A 73 29.13 -2.01 14.79
CA ASN A 73 29.68 -2.74 15.94
C ASN A 73 30.51 -3.95 15.50
N ALA A 74 31.42 -3.76 14.54
CA ALA A 74 32.48 -4.70 14.22
C ALA A 74 33.85 -4.01 14.33
#